data_AF-A0A956UA03-F1
#
_entry.id   AF-A0A956UA03-F1
#
_cell.length_a   1.000
_cell.length_b   1.000
_cell.length_c   1.000
_cell.angle_alpha   90.00
_cell.angle_beta   90.00
_cell.angle_gamma   90.00
#
_symmetry.space_group_name_H-M   'P 1'
#
loop_
_entity.id
_entity.type
_entity.pdbx_description
1 polymer ?
#
loop_
_entity_poly.entity_id
_entity_poly.type
_entity_poly.pdbx_seq_one_letter_code
_entity_poly.pdbx_strand_id
1 'polypeptide(L)'
;MIEIQISARELVDLLKSGLFEEFRSKFQRLVKEGVHTPFELADAINTLIQEADPGSDSKIIVSQKTNSDKHIVMIMDASRFFGEAFTVTRQMFVV
;
A
#
# COMPACT_ATOMS: atom_id res chain seq x y z
N MET A 1 -8.98 -15.19 5.19
CA MET A 1 -9.70 -13.92 5.40
C MET A 1 -9.25 -13.17 6.65
N ILE A 2 -9.11 -13.82 7.83
CA ILE A 2 -8.66 -13.12 9.05
C ILE A 2 -7.17 -12.69 8.95
N GLU A 3 -6.32 -13.55 8.40
CA GLU A 3 -4.87 -13.31 8.33
C GLU A 3 -4.49 -12.10 7.46
N ILE A 4 -5.11 -11.97 6.28
CA ILE A 4 -4.88 -10.81 5.39
C ILE A 4 -5.33 -9.50 6.02
N GLN A 5 -6.42 -9.51 6.80
CA GLN A 5 -6.93 -8.32 7.50
C GLN A 5 -5.97 -7.86 8.60
N ILE A 6 -5.35 -8.80 9.33
CA ILE A 6 -4.33 -8.48 10.33
C ILE A 6 -3.10 -7.85 9.65
N SER A 7 -2.55 -8.52 8.63
CA SER A 7 -1.40 -8.03 7.87
C SER A 7 -1.65 -6.64 7.26
N ALA A 8 -2.82 -6.43 6.66
CA ALA A 8 -3.20 -5.16 6.04
C ALA A 8 -3.37 -4.04 7.07
N ARG A 9 -3.94 -4.33 8.25
CA ARG A 9 -4.10 -3.35 9.33
C ARG A 9 -2.76 -2.85 9.86
N GLU A 10 -1.82 -3.76 10.09
CA GLU A 10 -0.47 -3.39 10.52
C GLU A 10 0.25 -2.53 9.46
N LEU A 11 0.04 -2.83 8.17
CA LEU A 11 0.59 -2.02 7.07
C LEU A 11 -0.06 -0.62 7.00
N VAL A 12 -1.37 -0.50 7.23
CA VAL A 12 -2.06 0.80 7.33
C VAL A 12 -1.53 1.62 8.51
N ASP A 13 -1.29 1.00 9.66
CA ASP A 13 -0.75 1.68 10.84
C ASP A 13 0.65 2.24 10.58
N LEU A 14 1.50 1.51 9.85
CA LEU A 14 2.82 1.98 9.42
C LEU A 14 2.71 3.18 8.46
N LEU A 15 1.78 3.15 7.50
CA LEU A 15 1.52 4.28 6.59
C LEU A 15 1.06 5.54 7.36
N LYS A 16 0.10 5.38 8.28
CA LYS A 16 -0.41 6.48 9.12
C LYS A 16 0.68 7.08 10.00
N SER A 17 1.63 6.26 10.45
CA SER A 17 2.76 6.69 11.28
C SER A 17 3.92 7.29 10.48
N GLY A 18 3.85 7.29 9.14
CA GLY A 18 4.93 7.74 8.27
C GLY A 18 6.16 6.82 8.23
N LEU A 19 6.01 5.57 8.69
CA LEU A 19 7.07 4.55 8.76
C LEU A 19 7.15 3.76 7.44
N PHE A 20 7.60 4.45 6.39
CA PHE A 20 7.53 3.93 5.02
C PHE A 20 8.53 2.79 4.73
N GLU A 21 9.72 2.81 5.33
CA GLU A 21 10.71 1.75 5.12
C GLU A 21 10.29 0.45 5.81
N GLU A 22 9.67 0.54 6.98
CA GLU A 22 9.06 -0.58 7.68
C GLU A 22 7.86 -1.12 6.91
N PHE A 23 7.01 -0.24 6.38
CA PHE A 23 5.91 -0.62 5.49
C PHE A 23 6.44 -1.41 4.30
N ARG A 24 7.42 -0.86 3.58
CA ARG A 24 8.03 -1.50 2.41
C ARG A 24 8.62 -2.86 2.76
N SER A 25 9.42 -2.92 3.82
CA SER A 25 10.10 -4.15 4.25
C SER A 25 9.09 -5.24 4.61
N LYS A 26 8.02 -4.88 5.32
CA LYS A 26 6.96 -5.81 5.70
C LYS A 26 6.14 -6.27 4.50
N PHE A 27 5.75 -5.35 3.62
CA PHE A 27 5.02 -5.66 2.40
C PHE A 27 5.83 -6.64 1.52
N GLN A 28 7.11 -6.33 1.27
CA GLN A 28 8.01 -7.19 0.51
C GLN A 28 8.16 -8.57 1.12
N ARG A 29 8.28 -8.66 2.45
CA ARG A 29 8.39 -9.94 3.16
C ARG A 29 7.15 -10.80 2.95
N LEU A 30 5.95 -10.23 3.17
CA LEU A 30 4.67 -10.95 3.03
C LEU A 30 4.45 -11.49 1.61
N VAL A 31 4.85 -10.71 0.60
CA VAL A 31 4.82 -11.14 -0.81
C VAL A 31 5.86 -12.24 -1.09
N LYS A 32 7.10 -12.03 -0.66
CA LYS A 32 8.22 -12.97 -0.92
C LYS A 32 8.01 -14.32 -0.25
N GLU A 33 7.42 -14.33 0.94
CA GLU A 33 7.08 -15.55 1.68
C GLU A 33 5.84 -16.27 1.09
N GLY A 34 5.19 -15.67 0.08
CA GLY A 34 4.01 -16.25 -0.56
C GLY A 34 2.77 -16.24 0.32
N VAL A 35 2.76 -15.44 1.40
CA VAL A 35 1.62 -15.32 2.33
C VAL A 35 0.44 -14.66 1.61
N HIS A 36 0.74 -13.64 0.81
CA HIS A 36 -0.24 -12.90 0.01
C HIS A 36 0.33 -12.48 -1.34
N THR A 37 -0.52 -12.36 -2.36
CA THR A 37 -0.12 -11.69 -3.60
C THR A 37 -0.05 -10.17 -3.39
N PRO A 38 0.75 -9.43 -4.20
CA PRO A 38 0.79 -7.97 -4.15
C PRO A 38 -0.59 -7.34 -4.32
N PHE A 39 -1.43 -7.90 -5.19
CA PHE A 39 -2.78 -7.41 -5.48
C PHE A 39 -3.72 -7.58 -4.29
N GLU A 40 -3.74 -8.76 -3.66
CA GLU A 40 -4.57 -9.02 -2.48
C GLU A 40 -4.21 -8.09 -1.31
N LEU A 41 -2.91 -7.89 -1.07
CA LEU A 41 -2.45 -6.96 -0.04
C LEU A 41 -2.86 -5.52 -0.34
N ALA A 42 -2.65 -5.06 -1.57
CA ALA A 42 -3.01 -3.70 -1.95
C ALA A 42 -4.52 -3.47 -1.86
N ASP A 43 -5.35 -4.42 -2.27
CA ASP A 43 -6.80 -4.35 -2.17
C ASP A 43 -7.23 -4.24 -0.70
N ALA A 44 -6.74 -5.15 0.16
CA ALA A 44 -7.05 -5.13 1.59
C ALA A 44 -6.62 -3.84 2.29
N ILE A 45 -5.42 -3.31 1.96
CA ILE A 45 -4.94 -2.02 2.49
C ILE A 45 -5.86 -0.89 2.03
N ASN A 46 -6.22 -0.86 0.74
CA ASN A 46 -7.09 0.19 0.19
C ASN A 46 -8.49 0.15 0.81
N THR A 47 -9.07 -1.04 1.03
CA THR A 47 -10.34 -1.19 1.76
C THR A 47 -10.24 -0.58 3.15
N LEU A 48 -9.19 -0.90 3.91
CA LEU A 48 -9.01 -0.38 5.27
C LEU A 48 -8.74 1.14 5.31
N ILE A 49 -8.07 1.69 4.30
CA ILE A 49 -7.90 3.15 4.16
C ILE A 49 -9.27 3.81 3.94
N GLN A 50 -10.08 3.27 3.03
CA GLN A 50 -11.42 3.81 2.73
C GLN A 50 -12.41 3.66 3.90
N GLU A 51 -12.34 2.56 4.65
CA GLU A 51 -13.16 2.40 5.86
C GLU A 51 -12.76 3.39 6.97
N ALA A 52 -11.47 3.68 7.11
CA ALA A 52 -10.98 4.62 8.11
C ALA A 52 -11.20 6.10 7.72
N ASP A 53 -11.14 6.40 6.42
CA ASP A 53 -11.34 7.73 5.85
C ASP A 53 -11.94 7.60 4.43
N PRO A 54 -13.29 7.62 4.29
CA PRO A 54 -13.97 7.48 3.00
C PRO A 54 -13.69 8.61 2.01
N GLY A 55 -13.10 9.72 2.48
CA GLY A 55 -12.69 10.85 1.63
C GLY A 55 -11.22 10.78 1.21
N SER A 56 -10.49 9.74 1.61
CA SER A 56 -9.07 9.61 1.32
C SER A 56 -8.83 9.32 -0.16
N ASP A 57 -8.06 10.20 -0.80
CA ASP A 57 -7.51 9.96 -2.13
C ASP A 57 -6.23 9.07 -2.08
N SER A 58 -5.83 8.62 -0.89
CA SER A 58 -4.65 7.77 -0.71
C SER A 58 -4.95 6.33 -1.13
N LYS A 59 -4.03 5.72 -1.89
CA LYS A 59 -4.17 4.35 -2.37
C LYS A 59 -2.82 3.70 -2.68
N ILE A 60 -2.78 2.39 -2.53
CA ILE A 60 -1.71 1.53 -3.00
C ILE A 60 -2.09 1.03 -4.40
N ILE A 61 -1.25 1.33 -5.39
CA ILE A 61 -1.39 0.81 -6.75
C ILE A 61 -0.32 -0.24 -6.99
N VAL A 62 -0.73 -1.38 -7.52
CA VAL A 62 0.15 -2.44 -7.97
C VAL A 62 0.06 -2.52 -9.49
N SER A 63 1.15 -2.23 -10.18
CA SER A 63 1.26 -2.41 -11.63
C SER A 63 2.17 -3.60 -11.95
N GLN A 64 1.79 -4.40 -12.95
CA GLN A 64 2.59 -5.54 -13.40
C GLN A 64 3.62 -5.05 -14.41
N LYS A 65 4.90 -5.36 -14.18
CA LYS A 65 5.93 -5.19 -15.22
C LYS A 65 5.99 -6.47 -16.03
N THR A 66 5.57 -6.40 -17.30
CA THR A 66 5.66 -7.52 -18.23
C THR A 66 7.14 -7.86 -18.49
N ASN A 67 7.48 -9.14 -18.25
CA ASN A 67 8.70 -9.89 -18.55
C ASN A 67 9.40 -10.58 -17.36
N SER A 68 9.00 -10.39 -16.09
CA SER A 68 9.72 -11.02 -14.96
C SER A 68 8.97 -11.26 -13.65
N ASP A 69 7.64 -11.39 -13.63
CA ASP A 69 6.81 -11.56 -12.40
C ASP A 69 7.07 -10.52 -11.29
N LYS A 70 7.58 -9.35 -11.66
CA LYS A 70 7.86 -8.24 -10.74
C LYS A 70 6.71 -7.24 -10.78
N HIS A 71 6.30 -6.79 -9.61
CA HIS A 71 5.27 -5.79 -9.46
C HIS A 71 5.86 -4.48 -8.99
N ILE A 72 5.49 -3.37 -9.64
CA ILE A 72 5.78 -2.04 -9.13
C ILE A 72 4.62 -1.65 -8.21
N VAL A 73 4.95 -1.47 -6.93
CA VAL A 73 4.04 -0.97 -5.91
C VAL A 73 4.26 0.53 -5.77
N MET A 74 3.19 1.29 -5.92
CA MET A 74 3.19 2.75 -5.80
C MET A 74 2.29 3.16 -4.66
N ILE A 75 2.81 3.98 -3.75
CA ILE A 75 2.03 4.62 -2.69
C ILE A 75 1.60 5.99 -3.21
N MET A 76 0.33 6.10 -3.58
CA MET A 76 -0.27 7.38 -3.89
C MET A 76 -0.80 7.98 -2.61
N ASP A 77 -0.19 9.08 -2.20
CA ASP A 77 -0.68 9.91 -1.11
C ASP A 77 -1.18 11.21 -1.73
N ALA A 78 -2.50 11.34 -1.82
CA ALA A 78 -3.16 12.55 -2.27
C ALA A 78 -3.80 13.29 -1.09
N SER A 79 -3.24 13.10 0.11
CA SER A 79 -3.67 13.83 1.28
C SER A 79 -3.63 15.35 1.01
N ARG A 80 -4.79 15.98 1.16
CA ARG A 80 -4.98 17.44 1.09
C ARG A 80 -4.38 18.14 2.30
N PHE A 81 -3.16 17.79 2.71
CA PHE A 81 -2.57 18.37 3.91
C PHE A 81 -2.31 19.89 3.78
N PHE A 82 -2.26 20.45 2.55
CA PHE A 82 -1.96 21.88 2.30
C PHE A 82 -2.65 22.53 1.06
N GLY A 83 -3.93 22.27 0.76
CA GLY A 83 -4.69 23.06 -0.24
C GLY A 83 -5.08 22.34 -1.55
N GLU A 84 -5.29 23.11 -2.63
CA GLU A 84 -5.71 22.58 -3.96
C GLU A 84 -4.73 21.51 -4.46
N ALA A 85 -5.27 20.32 -4.76
CA ALA A 85 -4.52 19.07 -4.76
C ALA A 85 -3.45 18.97 -5.88
N PHE A 86 -2.20 18.77 -5.48
CA PHE A 86 -1.14 18.19 -6.31
C PHE A 86 -0.81 16.79 -5.78
N THR A 87 -0.96 15.77 -6.62
CA THR A 87 -0.55 14.40 -6.31
C THR A 87 0.97 14.31 -6.27
N VAL A 88 1.55 14.03 -5.10
CA VAL A 88 2.96 13.66 -4.97
C VAL A 88 3.02 12.17 -4.69
N THR A 89 3.47 11.38 -5.67
CA THR A 89 3.85 9.99 -5.42
C THR A 89 4.96 10.00 -4.38
N ARG A 90 4.68 9.52 -3.16
CA ARG A 90 5.70 9.56 -2.10
C ARG A 90 6.77 8.51 -2.33
N GLN A 91 6.39 7.29 -2.73
CA GLN A 91 7.34 6.19 -2.91
C GLN A 91 6.87 5.14 -3.94
N MET A 92 7.85 4.55 -4.63
CA MET A 92 7.68 3.40 -5.52
C MET A 92 8.71 2.34 -5.16
N PHE A 93 8.30 1.07 -5.12
CA PHE A 93 9.22 -0.05 -4.92
C PHE A 93 8.79 -1.26 -5.73
N VAL A 94 9.74 -2.16 -5.96
CA VAL A 94 9.49 -3.41 -6.68
C VAL A 94 9.36 -4.54 -5.68
N VAL A 95 8.36 -5.39 -5.89
CA VAL A 95 8.13 -6.64 -5.17
C VAL A 95 8.08 -7.82 -6.12
#